data_AF-A0A914PHB2-F1
#
_entry.id   AF-A0A914PHB2-F1
#
_cell.length_a   1.000
_cell.length_b   1.000
_cell.length_c   1.000
_cell.angle_alpha   90.00
_cell.angle_beta   90.00
_cell.angle_gamma   90.00
#
_symmetry.space_group_name_H-M   'P 1'
#
loop_
_entity.id
_entity.type
_entity.pdbx_description
1 polymer ?
#
loop_
_entity_poly.entity_id
_entity_poly.type
_entity_poly.pdbx_seq_one_letter_code
_entity_poly.pdbx_strand_id
1 'polypeptide(L)'
;MVAIKKLNIDPKKYPKLELSRKLLMQFKIMKDLQHDHITRFAGACVDSPNYCIVTEYCPKGSLDDILNNDTIKLDKMMKYSLLHDLVKGMYFLHNSEIRSHGKLKTSNCVVDSRFVLKVTDFGLAELHAMEDTTEDVDTHSFYRSMFDFNLPKLYRW
;
A
#
# COMPACT_ATOMS: atom_id res chain seq x y z
N MET A 1 7.94 16.33 -5.71
CA MET A 1 7.70 15.35 -6.79
C MET A 1 6.57 14.43 -6.37
N VAL A 2 5.80 13.89 -7.32
CA VAL A 2 4.64 13.01 -7.07
C VAL A 2 4.84 11.66 -7.75
N ALA A 3 4.31 10.59 -7.15
CA ALA A 3 4.22 9.27 -7.74
C ALA A 3 2.80 9.07 -8.31
N ILE A 4 2.71 8.47 -9.49
CA ILE A 4 1.43 8.13 -10.12
C ILE A 4 1.38 6.60 -10.25
N LYS A 5 0.46 5.97 -9.51
CA LYS A 5 0.19 4.53 -9.59
C LYS A 5 -1.06 4.31 -10.44
N LYS A 6 -0.91 3.65 -11.59
CA LYS A 6 -2.06 3.24 -12.40
C LYS A 6 -2.76 2.05 -11.73
N LEU A 7 -4.08 2.06 -11.75
CA LEU A 7 -4.92 0.98 -11.24
C LEU A 7 -5.35 0.08 -12.41
N ASN A 8 -5.33 -1.24 -12.22
CA ASN A 8 -5.69 -2.21 -13.25
C ASN A 8 -7.21 -2.44 -13.26
N ILE A 9 -7.98 -1.43 -13.64
CA ILE A 9 -9.45 -1.49 -13.70
C ILE A 9 -9.87 -1.57 -15.17
N ASP A 10 -10.64 -2.60 -15.55
CA ASP A 10 -11.14 -2.75 -16.92
C ASP A 10 -12.07 -1.57 -17.31
N PRO A 11 -11.69 -0.74 -18.29
CA PRO A 11 -12.53 0.35 -18.77
C PRO A 11 -13.85 -0.12 -19.37
N LYS A 12 -13.97 -1.38 -19.82
CA LYS A 12 -15.21 -1.94 -20.35
C LYS A 12 -16.21 -2.24 -19.24
N LYS A 13 -15.72 -2.73 -18.10
CA LYS A 13 -16.54 -3.03 -16.92
C LYS A 13 -16.94 -1.75 -16.18
N TYR A 14 -16.03 -0.77 -16.15
CA TYR A 14 -16.25 0.54 -15.58
C TYR A 14 -15.96 1.61 -16.64
N PRO A 15 -16.92 1.93 -17.53
CA PRO A 15 -16.73 2.98 -18.54
C PRO A 15 -16.79 4.39 -17.93
N LYS A 16 -17.44 4.51 -16.76
CA LYS A 16 -17.46 5.73 -15.95
C LYS A 16 -17.59 5.32 -14.48
N LEU A 17 -16.57 5.59 -13.67
CA LEU A 17 -16.68 5.43 -12.23
C LEU A 17 -17.48 6.60 -11.67
N GLU A 18 -18.75 6.35 -11.35
CA GLU A 18 -19.53 7.32 -10.58
C GLU A 18 -18.88 7.46 -9.19
N LEU A 19 -18.41 8.67 -8.90
CA LEU A 19 -17.82 9.03 -7.61
C LEU A 19 -18.89 8.92 -6.52
N SER A 20 -19.00 7.73 -5.93
CA SER A 20 -19.92 7.51 -4.83
C SER A 20 -19.56 8.44 -3.68
N ARG A 21 -20.57 8.84 -2.90
CA ARG A 21 -20.35 9.66 -1.69
C ARG A 21 -19.36 8.99 -0.73
N LYS A 22 -19.32 7.65 -0.73
CA LYS A 22 -18.42 6.84 0.10
C LYS A 22 -16.97 6.95 -0.37
N LEU A 23 -16.73 6.85 -1.68
CA LEU A 23 -15.39 7.00 -2.27
C LEU A 23 -14.84 8.43 -2.09
N LEU A 24 -15.69 9.44 -2.29
CA LEU A 24 -15.33 10.83 -2.01
C LEU A 24 -14.95 11.06 -0.54
N MET A 25 -15.66 10.42 0.39
CA MET A 25 -15.32 10.49 1.81
C MET A 25 -13.98 9.80 2.09
N GLN A 26 -13.71 8.65 1.49
CA GLN A 26 -12.41 7.97 1.63
C GLN A 26 -11.25 8.85 1.14
N PHE A 27 -11.37 9.48 -0.03
CA PHE A 27 -10.35 10.40 -0.52
C PHE A 27 -10.16 11.61 0.40
N LYS A 28 -11.24 12.13 0.99
CA LYS A 28 -11.15 13.21 1.97
C LYS A 28 -10.36 12.76 3.19
N ILE A 29 -10.72 11.61 3.78
CA ILE A 29 -10.01 11.05 4.94
C ILE A 29 -8.53 10.88 4.62
N MET A 30 -8.20 10.25 3.48
CA MET A 30 -6.81 10.04 3.07
C MET A 30 -6.04 11.35 2.87
N LYS A 31 -6.70 12.37 2.34
CA LYS A 31 -6.10 13.70 2.14
C LYS A 31 -5.81 14.41 3.47
N ASP A 32 -6.65 14.19 4.48
CA ASP A 32 -6.52 14.80 5.80
C ASP A 32 -5.47 14.07 6.68
N LEU A 33 -5.04 12.85 6.28
CA LEU A 33 -3.98 12.11 6.97
C LEU A 33 -2.59 12.62 6.60
N GLN A 34 -1.87 13.11 7.60
CA GLN A 34 -0.48 13.55 7.46
C GLN A 34 0.37 13.02 8.61
N HIS A 35 1.42 12.28 8.27
CA HIS A 35 2.41 11.75 9.23
C HIS A 35 3.72 11.44 8.50
N ASP A 36 4.85 11.51 9.21
CA ASP A 36 6.18 11.36 8.59
C ASP A 36 6.43 9.96 8.02
N HIS A 37 5.74 8.94 8.54
CA HIS A 37 5.90 7.53 8.16
C HIS A 37 4.73 6.97 7.33
N ILE A 38 3.90 7.84 6.75
CA ILE A 38 2.95 7.48 5.70
C ILE A 38 3.14 8.39 4.49
N THR A 39 2.80 7.92 3.32
CA THR A 39 2.83 8.76 2.12
C THR A 39 1.67 9.73 2.12
N ARG A 40 1.94 10.99 1.74
CA ARG A 40 0.89 11.99 1.59
C ARG A 40 0.08 11.71 0.33
N PHE A 41 -1.23 11.56 0.49
CA PHE A 41 -2.17 11.45 -0.63
C PHE A 41 -2.38 12.82 -1.27
N ALA A 42 -2.15 12.91 -2.59
CA ALA A 42 -2.35 14.13 -3.34
C ALA A 42 -3.69 14.14 -4.08
N GLY A 43 -4.12 12.98 -4.61
CA GLY A 43 -5.39 12.84 -5.31
C GLY A 43 -5.53 11.52 -6.06
N ALA A 44 -6.61 11.42 -6.84
CA ALA A 44 -6.89 10.28 -7.70
C ALA A 44 -7.49 10.76 -9.02
N CYS A 45 -7.19 10.06 -10.11
CA CYS A 45 -7.90 10.14 -11.38
C CYS A 45 -8.82 8.91 -11.47
N VAL A 46 -10.12 9.16 -11.59
CA VAL A 46 -11.14 8.13 -11.71
C VAL A 46 -11.86 8.18 -13.06
N ASP A 47 -11.22 8.82 -14.04
CA ASP A 47 -11.77 8.98 -15.39
C ASP A 47 -11.29 7.85 -16.29
N SER A 48 -12.23 7.15 -16.92
CA SER A 48 -11.92 6.11 -17.91
C SER A 48 -11.20 6.71 -19.12
N PRO A 49 -10.16 6.05 -19.69
CA PRO A 49 -9.63 4.73 -19.31
C PRO A 49 -8.46 4.79 -18.31
N ASN A 50 -8.16 5.95 -17.75
CA ASN A 50 -6.95 6.18 -16.96
C ASN A 50 -7.26 6.30 -15.47
N TYR A 51 -7.36 5.16 -14.81
CA TYR A 51 -7.50 5.09 -13.36
C TYR A 51 -6.13 5.20 -12.68
N CYS A 52 -5.92 6.20 -11.83
CA CYS A 52 -4.66 6.32 -11.11
C CYS A 52 -4.78 7.01 -9.75
N ILE A 53 -3.80 6.74 -8.89
CA ILE A 53 -3.61 7.35 -7.59
C ILE A 53 -2.33 8.19 -7.60
N VAL A 54 -2.41 9.38 -7.02
CA VAL A 54 -1.31 10.32 -6.93
C VAL A 54 -0.90 10.50 -5.47
N THR A 55 0.34 10.18 -5.16
CA THR A 55 0.93 10.31 -3.82
C THR A 55 2.28 11.00 -3.86
N GLU A 56 2.86 11.25 -2.70
CA GLU A 56 4.24 11.68 -2.56
C GLU A 56 5.22 10.69 -3.21
N TYR A 57 6.18 11.19 -3.99
CA TYR A 57 7.23 10.36 -4.58
C TYR A 57 8.39 10.09 -3.62
N CYS A 58 8.73 8.82 -3.48
CA CYS A 58 9.84 8.33 -2.67
C CYS A 58 10.96 7.79 -3.58
N PRO A 59 12.08 8.52 -3.73
CA PRO A 59 13.06 8.26 -4.79
C PRO A 59 13.91 7.00 -4.59
N LYS A 60 13.90 6.38 -3.40
CA LYS A 60 14.60 5.10 -3.18
C LYS A 60 13.76 3.89 -3.58
N GLY A 61 12.52 4.11 -4.04
CA GLY A 61 11.62 3.05 -4.43
C GLY A 61 10.96 2.38 -3.24
N SER A 62 10.46 1.17 -3.48
CA SER A 62 9.87 0.32 -2.46
C SER A 62 10.94 -0.41 -1.65
N LEU A 63 10.56 -0.92 -0.49
CA LEU A 63 11.42 -1.77 0.31
C LEU A 63 11.77 -3.06 -0.44
N ASP A 64 10.87 -3.54 -1.31
CA ASP A 64 11.14 -4.66 -2.20
C ASP A 64 12.28 -4.36 -3.16
N ASP A 65 12.26 -3.19 -3.80
CA ASP A 65 13.34 -2.73 -4.69
C ASP A 65 14.67 -2.63 -3.96
N ILE A 66 14.67 -2.14 -2.72
CA ILE A 66 15.88 -1.98 -1.91
C ILE A 66 16.43 -3.33 -1.47
N LEU A 67 15.56 -4.26 -1.06
CA LEU A 67 15.96 -5.60 -0.61
C LEU A 67 16.53 -6.45 -1.76
N ASN A 68 16.05 -6.25 -2.98
CA ASN A 68 16.53 -6.93 -4.18
C ASN A 68 17.71 -6.22 -4.86
N ASN A 69 18.18 -5.10 -4.31
CA ASN A 69 19.28 -4.33 -4.89
C ASN A 69 20.62 -4.64 -4.20
N ASP A 70 21.46 -5.43 -4.85
CA ASP A 70 22.79 -5.83 -4.35
C ASP A 70 23.76 -4.65 -4.13
N THR A 71 23.50 -3.49 -4.73
CA THR A 71 24.32 -2.29 -4.51
C THR A 71 24.02 -1.61 -3.18
N ILE A 72 22.83 -1.83 -2.61
CA ILE A 72 22.41 -1.24 -1.33
C ILE A 72 22.70 -2.24 -0.20
N LYS A 73 23.79 -1.99 0.53
CA LYS A 73 24.12 -2.79 1.72
C LYS A 73 23.31 -2.32 2.92
N LEU A 74 22.20 -2.99 3.20
CA LEU A 74 21.44 -2.80 4.43
C LEU A 74 22.13 -3.50 5.61
N ASP A 75 22.83 -2.73 6.42
CA ASP A 75 23.34 -3.23 7.70
C ASP A 75 22.19 -3.45 8.71
N LYS A 76 22.52 -4.03 9.86
CA LYS A 76 21.51 -4.31 10.90
C LYS A 76 20.85 -3.03 11.40
N MET A 77 21.62 -1.95 11.58
CA MET A 77 21.12 -0.70 12.14
C MET A 77 20.10 -0.05 11.20
N MET A 78 20.38 -0.04 9.90
CA MET A 78 19.46 0.44 8.86
C MET A 78 18.17 -0.39 8.84
N LYS A 79 18.27 -1.72 8.93
CA LYS A 79 17.08 -2.59 9.00
C LYS A 79 16.20 -2.27 10.20
N TYR A 80 16.80 -2.08 11.37
CA TYR A 80 16.06 -1.68 12.57
C TYR A 80 15.41 -0.30 12.42
N SER A 81 16.10 0.66 11.80
CA SER A 81 15.54 1.99 11.54
C SER A 81 14.31 1.91 10.63
N LEU A 82 14.39 1.18 9.52
CA LEU A 82 13.27 1.00 8.59
C LEU A 82 12.08 0.27 9.25
N LEU A 83 12.35 -0.76 10.06
CA LEU A 83 11.31 -1.47 10.80
C LEU A 83 10.62 -0.56 11.83
N HIS A 84 11.39 0.26 12.53
CA HIS A 84 10.86 1.21 13.50
C HIS A 84 9.98 2.27 12.84
N ASP A 85 10.39 2.79 11.68
CA ASP A 85 9.60 3.71 10.86
C ASP A 85 8.29 3.05 10.40
N LEU A 86 8.34 1.79 9.94
CA LEU A 86 7.15 1.02 9.57
C LEU A 86 6.17 0.91 10.75
N VAL A 87 6.67 0.56 11.94
CA VAL A 87 5.82 0.43 13.14
C VAL A 87 5.16 1.76 13.48
N LYS A 88 5.87 2.89 13.39
CA LYS A 88 5.27 4.22 13.60
C LYS A 88 4.19 4.55 12.57
N GLY A 89 4.44 4.25 11.29
CA GLY A 89 3.46 4.47 10.22
C GLY A 89 2.19 3.64 10.42
N MET A 90 2.34 2.36 10.75
CA MET A 90 1.22 1.47 11.04
C MET A 90 0.48 1.85 12.33
N TYR A 91 1.20 2.25 13.37
CA TYR A 91 0.59 2.75 14.60
C TYR A 91 -0.29 3.98 14.33
N PHE A 92 0.22 4.96 13.58
CA PHE A 92 -0.56 6.13 13.19
C PHE A 92 -1.81 5.70 12.39
N LEU A 93 -1.64 4.84 11.39
CA LEU A 93 -2.75 4.40 10.53
C LEU A 93 -3.84 3.65 11.33
N HIS A 94 -3.44 2.78 12.25
CA HIS A 94 -4.38 2.04 13.11
C HIS A 94 -5.19 2.93 14.05
N ASN A 95 -4.63 4.07 14.45
CA ASN A 95 -5.32 5.07 15.28
C ASN A 95 -6.12 6.11 14.44
N SER A 96 -6.08 6.00 13.11
CA SER A 96 -6.85 6.85 12.20
C SER A 96 -8.21 6.25 11.83
N GLU A 97 -9.03 6.99 11.08
CA GLU A 97 -10.30 6.47 10.55
C GLU A 97 -10.13 5.28 9.59
N ILE A 98 -8.96 5.14 8.96
CA ILE A 98 -8.66 4.01 8.08
C ILE A 98 -8.57 2.69 8.86
N ARG A 99 -8.05 2.73 10.10
CA ARG A 99 -7.87 1.61 11.07
C ARG A 99 -7.04 0.41 10.63
N SER A 100 -7.04 0.06 9.35
CA SER A 100 -6.31 -1.08 8.79
C SER A 100 -5.80 -0.74 7.40
N HIS A 101 -4.58 -1.16 7.10
CA HIS A 101 -3.99 -0.97 5.77
C HIS A 101 -4.65 -1.85 4.71
N GLY A 102 -4.94 -3.12 5.03
CA GLY A 102 -5.55 -4.09 4.12
C GLY A 102 -4.68 -4.69 3.01
N LYS A 103 -3.51 -4.09 2.69
CA LYS A 103 -2.55 -4.60 1.67
C LYS A 103 -1.10 -4.33 2.07
N LEU A 104 -0.74 -4.56 3.34
CA LEU A 104 0.62 -4.33 3.79
C LEU A 104 1.57 -5.38 3.21
N LYS A 105 2.52 -4.94 2.36
CA LYS A 105 3.58 -5.75 1.76
C LYS A 105 4.83 -4.90 1.51
N THR A 106 5.98 -5.51 1.25
CA THR A 106 7.26 -4.80 1.01
C THR A 106 7.17 -3.80 -0.14
N SER A 107 6.41 -4.10 -1.19
CA SER A 107 6.17 -3.17 -2.31
C SER A 107 5.28 -1.97 -1.96
N ASN A 108 4.53 -2.04 -0.85
CA ASN A 108 3.72 -0.94 -0.31
C ASN A 108 4.40 -0.20 0.87
N CYS A 109 5.69 -0.45 1.08
CA CYS A 109 6.56 0.33 1.95
C CYS A 109 7.58 1.05 1.08
N VAL A 110 7.58 2.38 1.04
CA VAL A 110 8.46 3.16 0.17
C VAL A 110 9.43 4.02 0.98
N VAL A 111 10.59 4.34 0.41
CA VAL A 111 11.67 5.03 1.15
C VAL A 111 12.02 6.37 0.49
N ASP A 112 12.03 7.42 1.31
CA ASP A 112 12.30 8.78 0.84
C ASP A 112 13.81 9.04 0.61
N SER A 113 14.16 10.26 0.18
CA SER A 113 15.56 10.63 -0.06
C SER A 113 16.43 10.64 1.20
N ARG A 114 15.83 10.75 2.38
CA ARG A 114 16.49 10.76 3.70
C ARG A 114 16.52 9.38 4.33
N PHE A 115 16.16 8.34 3.57
CA PHE A 115 16.12 6.96 4.04
C PHE A 115 15.06 6.70 5.12
N VAL A 116 13.99 7.49 5.13
CA VAL A 116 12.82 7.29 6.01
C VAL A 116 11.79 6.43 5.30
N LEU A 117 11.32 5.38 5.97
CA LEU A 117 10.26 4.52 5.44
C LEU A 117 8.88 5.15 5.63
N LYS A 118 8.08 5.08 4.57
CA LYS A 118 6.68 5.53 4.52
C LYS A 118 5.77 4.42 4.03
N VAL A 119 4.66 4.21 4.73
CA VAL A 119 3.59 3.30 4.30
C VAL A 119 2.75 3.96 3.20
N THR A 120 2.45 3.23 2.12
CA THR A 120 1.63 3.71 1.00
C THR A 120 0.44 2.79 0.75
N ASP A 121 -0.41 3.13 -0.22
CA ASP A 121 -1.48 2.25 -0.73
C ASP A 121 -2.55 1.86 0.32
N PHE A 122 -2.72 2.69 1.35
CA PHE A 122 -3.75 2.53 2.38
C PHE A 122 -5.06 3.23 1.97
N GLY A 123 -6.20 2.78 2.53
CA GLY A 123 -7.49 3.47 2.33
C GLY A 123 -8.15 3.30 0.95
N LEU A 124 -7.56 2.49 0.07
CA LEU A 124 -8.01 2.28 -1.32
C LEU A 124 -8.85 1.01 -1.52
N ALA A 125 -9.47 0.48 -0.45
CA ALA A 125 -10.15 -0.81 -0.48
C ALA A 125 -11.24 -0.91 -1.56
N GLU A 126 -12.00 0.18 -1.80
CA GLU A 126 -13.05 0.18 -2.83
C GLU A 126 -12.50 0.15 -4.24
N LEU A 127 -11.45 0.92 -4.51
CA LEU A 127 -10.81 0.94 -5.83
C LEU A 127 -10.11 -0.38 -6.13
N HIS A 128 -9.44 -0.95 -5.14
CA HIS A 128 -8.82 -2.27 -5.25
C HIS A 128 -9.82 -3.41 -5.45
N ALA A 129 -11.08 -3.25 -5.01
CA ALA A 129 -12.13 -4.22 -5.29
C ALA A 129 -12.62 -4.17 -6.75
N MET A 130 -12.31 -3.10 -7.48
CA MET A 130 -12.63 -2.91 -8.90
C MET A 130 -11.49 -3.34 -9.82
N GLU A 131 -10.29 -3.55 -9.29
CA GLU A 131 -9.15 -4.04 -10.05
C GLU A 131 -9.41 -5.48 -10.50
N ASP A 132 -9.03 -5.79 -11.74
CA ASP A 132 -9.00 -7.17 -12.19
C ASP A 132 -7.87 -7.89 -11.46
N THR A 133 -8.25 -8.93 -10.72
CA THR A 133 -7.32 -9.86 -10.06
C THR A 133 -6.63 -10.73 -11.10
N THR A 134 -5.75 -10.16 -11.93
CA THR A 134 -4.93 -10.94 -12.87
C THR A 134 -3.46 -10.98 -12.49
N GLU A 135 -2.99 -10.18 -11.52
CA GLU A 135 -1.59 -10.18 -11.09
C GLU A 135 -1.48 -9.99 -9.58
N ASP A 136 -1.82 -11.04 -8.85
CA ASP A 136 -1.20 -11.42 -7.58
C ASP A 136 -1.87 -12.76 -7.23
N VAL A 137 -1.38 -13.87 -7.79
CA VAL A 137 -1.49 -15.17 -7.11
C VAL A 137 -0.68 -14.99 -5.85
N ASP A 138 -1.36 -14.42 -4.86
CA ASP A 138 -0.80 -13.89 -3.66
C ASP A 138 0.00 -15.02 -3.03
N THR A 139 1.30 -14.82 -2.84
CA THR A 139 2.13 -15.76 -2.09
C THR A 139 1.50 -16.06 -0.73
N HIS A 140 0.70 -15.13 -0.19
CA HIS A 140 -0.15 -15.30 0.98
C HIS A 140 -1.35 -16.24 0.77
N SER A 141 -2.03 -16.18 -0.38
CA SER A 141 -3.09 -17.13 -0.78
C SER A 141 -2.52 -18.53 -1.01
N PHE A 142 -1.33 -18.60 -1.63
CA PHE A 142 -0.57 -19.83 -1.85
C PHE A 142 -0.17 -20.47 -0.52
N TYR A 143 0.44 -19.71 0.41
CA TYR A 143 0.80 -20.24 1.72
C TYR A 143 -0.43 -20.57 2.58
N ARG A 144 -1.50 -19.77 2.54
CA ARG A 144 -2.76 -20.10 3.21
C ARG A 144 -3.32 -21.44 2.70
N SER A 145 -3.38 -21.63 1.38
CA SER A 145 -3.78 -22.89 0.74
C SER A 145 -2.82 -24.05 1.03
N MET A 146 -1.53 -23.80 1.21
CA MET A 146 -0.50 -24.82 1.46
C MET A 146 -0.46 -25.27 2.93
N PHE A 147 -0.78 -24.37 3.86
CA PHE A 147 -0.76 -24.63 5.30
C PHE A 147 -2.13 -25.04 5.87
N ASP A 148 -3.24 -24.86 5.14
CA ASP A 148 -4.58 -25.25 5.57
C ASP A 148 -4.87 -26.77 5.50
N PHE A 149 -3.92 -27.63 5.08
CA PHE A 149 -4.12 -29.10 5.11
C PHE A 149 -3.18 -29.89 6.03
N ASN A 150 -2.21 -29.28 6.72
CA ASN A 150 -1.29 -30.02 7.60
C ASN A 150 -0.67 -29.19 8.74
N LEU A 151 -1.48 -28.54 9.59
CA LEU A 151 -0.96 -28.02 10.87
C LEU A 151 -1.83 -28.48 12.06
N PRO A 152 -1.26 -29.26 13.01
CA PRO A 152 -1.90 -29.60 14.26
C PRO A 152 -2.21 -28.35 15.08
N LYS A 153 -3.34 -28.38 15.76
CA LYS A 153 -3.89 -27.37 16.66
C LYS A 153 -2.89 -26.88 17.72
N LEU A 154 -2.02 -25.94 17.40
CA LEU A 154 -1.37 -25.06 18.37
C LEU A 154 -1.38 -23.65 17.78
N TYR A 155 -1.56 -22.64 18.63
CA TYR A 155 -1.67 -21.21 18.28
C TYR A 155 -3.07 -20.75 17.85
N ARG A 156 -4.02 -20.98 18.76
CA ARG A 156 -5.20 -20.14 18.93
C ARG A 156 -4.88 -19.20 20.12
N TRP A 157 -4.89 -17.88 19.89
CA TRP A 157 -5.17 -16.89 20.93
C TRP A 157 -6.60 -16.42 20.69
#